data_AF-A0A0G4HYI8-F1
#
_entry.id   AF-A0A0G4HYI8-F1
#
_cell.length_a   1.000
_cell.length_b   1.000
_cell.length_c   1.000
_cell.angle_alpha   90.00
_cell.angle_beta   90.00
_cell.angle_gamma   90.00
#
_symmetry.space_group_name_H-M   'P 1'
#
loop_
_entity.id
_entity.type
_entity.pdbx_description
1 polymer ?
#
loop_
_entity_poly.entity_id
_entity_poly.type
_entity_poly.pdbx_seq_one_letter_code
_entity_poly.pdbx_strand_id
1 'polypeptide(L)'
;MNTTELIERAGYECEDHFAETSDGFFLVLHRIKGNEGRPPLIFMHGLMMCDEVWVFEKRFSLPIFLHEKGYDVWLCNNRGNKYSWMHQRLNRAEEKYWDYSIDELARYDVPTCVDYVINSTQMPQVGYVGFSNGTAQMFAALSSTHKLNDHISVFIAIAPACKLLTINDKGGGSLLYPLVTTRRSFFTWIFGKRSMLSTSDVWRRYLNVDMLVQAIDLSLVMLFGWHTNNCAPDVKPLFYSHLYSTVSTKSGKHRREIR
;
A
#
# COMPACT_ATOMS: atom_id res chain seq x y z
N MET A 1 9.53 0.90 14.82
CA MET A 1 8.24 1.42 15.26
C MET A 1 7.15 0.89 14.35
N ASN A 2 5.95 0.69 14.88
CA ASN A 2 4.72 0.46 14.11
C ASN A 2 3.97 1.79 13.86
N THR A 3 2.86 1.75 13.13
CA THR A 3 2.09 2.94 12.72
C THR A 3 1.55 3.71 13.93
N THR A 4 0.97 3.02 14.91
CA THR A 4 0.50 3.60 16.18
C THR A 4 1.62 4.36 16.89
N GLU A 5 2.77 3.73 17.10
CA GLU A 5 3.95 4.33 17.74
C GLU A 5 4.49 5.54 16.96
N LEU A 6 4.46 5.51 15.62
CA LEU A 6 4.87 6.64 14.77
C LEU A 6 3.95 7.85 14.96
N ILE A 7 2.65 7.62 15.06
CA ILE A 7 1.62 8.65 15.26
C ILE A 7 1.69 9.23 16.68
N GLU A 8 1.83 8.36 17.70
CA GLU A 8 2.01 8.76 19.10
C GLU A 8 3.28 9.58 19.30
N ARG A 9 4.40 9.17 18.68
CA ARG A 9 5.65 9.94 18.69
C ARG A 9 5.51 11.31 18.03
N ALA A 10 4.62 11.45 17.05
CA ALA A 10 4.31 12.73 16.42
C ALA A 10 3.39 13.62 17.28
N GLY A 11 2.87 13.09 18.39
CA GLY A 11 2.06 13.79 19.38
C GLY A 11 0.55 13.64 19.21
N TYR A 12 0.07 12.59 18.54
CA TYR A 12 -1.35 12.34 18.30
C TYR A 12 -1.79 10.97 18.79
N GLU A 13 -3.07 10.84 19.13
CA GLU A 13 -3.68 9.55 19.48
C GLU A 13 -4.02 8.76 18.20
N CYS A 14 -3.84 7.44 18.27
CA CYS A 14 -4.13 6.53 17.17
C CYS A 14 -5.09 5.43 17.66
N GLU A 15 -6.22 5.27 16.97
CA GLU A 15 -7.17 4.17 17.20
C GLU A 15 -6.87 3.01 16.23
N ASP A 16 -6.75 1.79 16.73
CA ASP A 16 -6.56 0.58 15.93
C ASP A 16 -7.91 -0.10 15.68
N HIS A 17 -8.24 -0.34 14.41
CA HIS A 17 -9.50 -0.92 13.97
C HIS A 17 -9.28 -2.19 13.15
N PHE A 18 -10.25 -3.11 13.20
CA PHE A 18 -10.21 -4.38 12.50
C PHE A 18 -11.48 -4.55 11.66
N ALA A 19 -11.31 -4.71 10.35
CA ALA A 19 -12.41 -4.94 9.42
C ALA A 19 -12.26 -6.32 8.75
N GLU A 20 -13.29 -7.16 8.86
CA GLU A 20 -13.29 -8.48 8.21
C GLU A 20 -13.85 -8.37 6.78
N THR A 21 -13.09 -8.85 5.79
CA THR A 21 -13.56 -8.96 4.41
C THR A 21 -14.50 -10.15 4.25
N SER A 22 -15.36 -10.12 3.23
CA SER A 22 -16.30 -11.24 2.99
C SER A 22 -15.62 -12.58 2.70
N ASP A 23 -14.36 -12.56 2.27
CA ASP A 23 -13.56 -13.77 2.05
C ASP A 23 -12.65 -14.13 3.24
N GLY A 24 -12.79 -13.42 4.37
CA GLY A 24 -12.28 -13.81 5.68
C GLY A 24 -10.90 -13.29 6.04
N PHE A 25 -10.38 -12.26 5.35
CA PHE A 25 -9.18 -11.52 5.79
C PHE A 25 -9.56 -10.47 6.82
N PHE A 26 -8.70 -10.27 7.82
CA PHE A 26 -8.84 -9.15 8.77
C PHE A 26 -7.89 -8.03 8.36
N LEU A 27 -8.46 -6.90 7.97
CA LEU A 27 -7.74 -5.69 7.61
C LEU A 27 -7.59 -4.79 8.83
N VAL A 28 -6.37 -4.30 9.06
CA VAL A 28 -6.08 -3.33 10.11
C VAL A 28 -6.15 -1.92 9.53
N LEU A 29 -6.94 -1.07 10.17
CA LEU A 29 -7.05 0.35 9.85
C LEU A 29 -6.57 1.15 11.06
N HIS A 30 -5.67 2.11 10.86
CA HIS A 30 -5.25 3.04 11.90
C HIS A 30 -5.95 4.37 11.70
N ARG A 31 -6.51 4.94 12.76
CA ARG A 31 -7.29 6.18 12.67
C ARG A 31 -6.66 7.27 13.53
N ILE A 32 -6.53 8.46 12.95
CA ILE A 32 -6.24 9.70 13.68
C ILE A 32 -7.53 10.52 13.69
N LYS A 33 -8.24 10.49 14.82
CA LYS A 33 -9.59 11.01 14.94
C LYS A 33 -9.63 12.52 14.68
N GLY A 34 -10.48 12.95 13.77
CA GLY A 34 -10.69 14.36 13.43
C GLY A 34 -11.86 15.02 14.17
N ASN A 35 -12.27 16.19 13.66
CA ASN A 35 -13.47 16.87 14.13
C ASN A 35 -14.73 16.20 13.55
N GLU A 36 -15.82 16.22 14.31
CA GLU A 36 -17.11 15.70 13.85
C GLU A 36 -17.68 16.51 12.68
N GLY A 37 -18.45 15.84 11.80
CA GLY A 37 -19.19 16.49 10.71
C GLY A 37 -18.42 16.72 9.41
N ARG A 38 -17.15 16.28 9.31
CA ARG A 38 -16.39 16.29 8.06
C ARG A 38 -16.30 14.89 7.44
N PRO A 39 -16.37 14.76 6.09
CA PRO A 39 -16.12 13.48 5.45
C PRO A 39 -14.73 12.95 5.82
N PRO A 40 -14.62 11.70 6.29
CA PRO A 40 -13.35 11.10 6.64
C PRO A 40 -12.51 10.85 5.39
N LEU A 41 -11.19 10.80 5.55
CA LEU A 41 -10.22 10.60 4.49
C LEU A 41 -9.52 9.25 4.66
N ILE A 42 -9.69 8.37 3.67
CA ILE A 42 -8.98 7.10 3.57
C ILE A 42 -7.67 7.31 2.82
N PHE A 43 -6.57 6.81 3.38
CA PHE A 43 -5.26 6.74 2.75
C PHE A 43 -4.91 5.29 2.45
N MET A 44 -4.62 4.99 1.18
CA MET A 44 -4.24 3.65 0.74
C MET A 44 -2.86 3.63 0.10
N HIS A 45 -2.00 2.76 0.64
CA HIS A 45 -0.61 2.64 0.26
C HIS A 45 -0.39 1.93 -1.10
N GLY A 46 0.87 1.94 -1.56
CA GLY A 46 1.30 1.31 -2.80
C GLY A 46 1.57 -0.20 -2.71
N LEU A 47 2.07 -0.77 -3.81
CA LEU A 47 2.45 -2.18 -3.87
C LEU A 47 3.67 -2.42 -2.97
N MET A 48 3.68 -3.53 -2.23
CA MET A 48 4.74 -3.86 -1.26
C MET A 48 4.93 -2.79 -0.18
N MET A 49 3.87 -2.08 0.22
CA MET A 49 3.93 -1.06 1.27
C MET A 49 2.95 -1.40 2.40
N CYS A 50 3.05 -0.64 3.48
CA CYS A 50 2.02 -0.53 4.51
C CYS A 50 1.76 0.95 4.77
N ASP A 51 0.81 1.27 5.62
CA ASP A 51 0.45 2.64 5.93
C ASP A 51 1.53 3.50 6.62
N GLU A 52 2.56 2.89 7.19
CA GLU A 52 3.71 3.60 7.76
C GLU A 52 4.32 4.62 6.79
N VAL A 53 4.26 4.36 5.48
CA VAL A 53 4.77 5.27 4.44
C VAL A 53 4.11 6.65 4.47
N TRP A 54 2.93 6.76 5.07
CA TRP A 54 2.21 8.02 5.21
C TRP A 54 2.60 8.81 6.47
N VAL A 55 3.15 8.16 7.49
CA VAL A 55 3.36 8.73 8.83
C VAL A 55 4.78 8.52 9.39
N PHE A 56 5.71 8.01 8.58
CA PHE A 56 7.11 7.75 9.00
C PHE A 56 7.82 9.00 9.57
N GLU A 57 7.46 10.19 9.09
CA GLU A 57 7.97 11.47 9.56
C GLU A 57 6.88 12.55 9.50
N LYS A 58 6.64 13.22 10.64
CA LYS A 58 5.58 14.23 10.81
C LYS A 58 5.71 15.36 9.80
N ARG A 59 6.93 15.86 9.58
CA ARG A 59 7.21 16.99 8.67
C ARG A 59 6.73 16.75 7.23
N PHE A 60 6.63 15.50 6.81
CA PHE A 60 6.24 15.12 5.44
C PHE A 60 4.91 14.35 5.38
N SER A 61 4.21 14.22 6.51
CA SER A 61 3.00 13.42 6.60
C SER A 61 1.77 14.23 6.18
N LEU A 62 1.28 13.96 4.97
CA LEU A 62 0.02 14.50 4.48
C LEU A 62 -1.18 14.13 5.40
N PRO A 63 -1.34 12.89 5.89
CA PRO A 63 -2.44 12.58 6.80
C PRO A 63 -2.37 13.37 8.11
N ILE A 64 -1.20 13.51 8.74
CA ILE A 64 -1.07 14.32 9.96
C ILE A 64 -1.41 15.79 9.67
N PHE A 65 -0.92 16.35 8.56
CA PHE A 65 -1.26 17.71 8.16
C PHE A 65 -2.78 17.91 7.98
N LEU A 66 -3.49 16.95 7.36
CA LEU A 66 -4.94 17.04 7.19
C LEU A 66 -5.70 16.84 8.51
N HIS A 67 -5.20 15.97 9.39
CA HIS A 67 -5.73 15.84 10.75
C HIS A 67 -5.60 17.17 11.52
N GLU A 68 -4.48 17.88 11.42
CA GLU A 68 -4.32 19.23 12.02
C GLU A 68 -5.27 20.28 11.41
N LYS A 69 -5.80 20.03 10.20
CA LYS A 69 -6.87 20.83 9.59
C LYS A 69 -8.27 20.37 10.01
N GLY A 70 -8.38 19.38 10.88
CA GLY A 70 -9.63 18.86 11.45
C GLY A 70 -10.28 17.72 10.67
N TYR A 71 -9.59 17.10 9.72
CA TYR A 71 -10.11 15.92 9.02
C TYR A 71 -9.98 14.66 9.88
N ASP A 72 -10.97 13.77 9.78
CA ASP A 72 -10.89 12.42 10.34
C ASP A 72 -10.12 11.51 9.37
N VAL A 73 -8.99 10.98 9.79
CA VAL A 73 -8.01 10.34 8.91
C VAL A 73 -7.93 8.85 9.20
N TRP A 74 -8.07 8.05 8.15
CA TRP A 74 -8.05 6.60 8.19
C TRP A 74 -6.94 6.06 7.29
N LEU A 75 -5.97 5.38 7.87
CA LEU A 75 -4.87 4.74 7.19
C LEU A 75 -5.18 3.25 7.02
N CYS A 76 -5.47 2.83 5.80
CA CYS A 76 -5.93 1.46 5.53
C CYS A 76 -4.80 0.58 5.01
N ASN A 77 -4.84 -0.70 5.37
CA ASN A 77 -3.87 -1.70 4.96
C ASN A 77 -4.50 -2.80 4.12
N ASN A 78 -3.85 -3.12 3.00
CA ASN A 78 -4.23 -4.26 2.17
C ASN A 78 -3.86 -5.59 2.84
N ARG A 79 -4.64 -6.64 2.56
CA ARG A 79 -4.38 -8.01 3.00
C ARG A 79 -2.94 -8.48 2.74
N GLY A 80 -2.42 -9.31 3.64
CA GLY A 80 -1.11 -9.94 3.56
C GLY A 80 0.09 -9.02 3.80
N ASN A 81 -0.15 -7.75 4.12
CA ASN A 81 0.90 -6.81 4.51
C ASN A 81 1.28 -6.99 6.01
N LYS A 82 2.17 -6.14 6.53
CA LYS A 82 2.68 -6.19 7.91
C LYS A 82 1.57 -6.21 8.98
N TYR A 83 0.45 -5.54 8.72
CA TYR A 83 -0.64 -5.38 9.67
C TYR A 83 -1.82 -6.32 9.37
N SER A 84 -2.26 -6.38 8.12
CA SER A 84 -3.44 -7.14 7.69
C SER A 84 -3.10 -8.58 7.31
N TRP A 85 -2.38 -9.31 8.17
CA TRP A 85 -1.91 -10.67 7.87
C TRP A 85 -2.85 -11.78 8.37
N MET A 86 -3.82 -11.48 9.21
CA MET A 86 -4.73 -12.47 9.77
C MET A 86 -5.82 -12.88 8.78
N HIS A 87 -6.22 -14.14 8.83
CA HIS A 87 -7.34 -14.68 8.07
C HIS A 87 -8.09 -15.68 8.96
N GLN A 88 -9.41 -15.72 8.85
CA GLN A 88 -10.31 -16.60 9.61
C GLN A 88 -9.93 -18.09 9.56
N ARG A 89 -9.38 -18.58 8.43
CA ARG A 89 -9.12 -20.03 8.22
C ARG A 89 -7.75 -20.36 7.66
N LEU A 90 -7.18 -19.49 6.84
CA LEU A 90 -5.93 -19.77 6.13
C LEU A 90 -4.72 -19.24 6.91
N ASN A 91 -3.63 -20.00 6.88
CA ASN A 91 -2.35 -19.60 7.45
C ASN A 91 -1.44 -18.99 6.37
N ARG A 92 -0.64 -17.99 6.75
CA ARG A 92 0.37 -17.33 5.90
C ARG A 92 1.41 -18.31 5.30
N ALA A 93 1.60 -19.48 5.89
CA ALA A 93 2.47 -20.52 5.36
C ALA A 93 1.88 -21.22 4.11
N GLU A 94 0.56 -21.21 3.95
CA GLU A 94 -0.16 -21.89 2.87
C GLU A 94 -0.13 -21.08 1.57
N GLU A 95 -0.03 -21.75 0.42
CA GLU A 95 -0.06 -21.08 -0.89
C GLU A 95 -1.42 -20.39 -1.15
N LYS A 96 -2.51 -21.02 -0.73
CA LYS A 96 -3.89 -20.51 -0.91
C LYS A 96 -4.12 -19.16 -0.22
N TYR A 97 -3.45 -18.91 0.91
CA TYR A 97 -3.50 -17.62 1.59
C TYR A 97 -3.01 -16.48 0.67
N TRP A 98 -2.02 -16.74 -0.19
CA TRP A 98 -1.43 -15.75 -1.08
C TRP A 98 -2.09 -15.72 -2.47
N ASP A 99 -3.18 -16.45 -2.68
CA ASP A 99 -3.86 -16.55 -3.97
C ASP A 99 -4.80 -15.36 -4.25
N TYR A 100 -4.32 -14.15 -3.97
CA TYR A 100 -5.02 -12.90 -4.25
C TYR A 100 -4.17 -11.97 -5.12
N SER A 101 -4.82 -11.03 -5.77
CA SER A 101 -4.27 -10.02 -6.67
C SER A 101 -5.03 -8.71 -6.51
N ILE A 102 -4.83 -7.76 -7.43
CA ILE A 102 -5.59 -6.51 -7.45
C ILE A 102 -7.10 -6.73 -7.55
N ASP A 103 -7.54 -7.84 -8.16
CA ASP A 103 -8.95 -8.19 -8.30
C ASP A 103 -9.61 -8.36 -6.92
N GLU A 104 -8.99 -9.14 -6.05
CA GLU A 104 -9.47 -9.34 -4.68
C GLU A 104 -9.35 -8.05 -3.85
N LEU A 105 -8.29 -7.25 -4.02
CA LEU A 105 -8.16 -5.96 -3.34
C LEU A 105 -9.31 -5.01 -3.73
N ALA A 106 -9.66 -4.96 -5.01
CA ALA A 106 -10.72 -4.09 -5.52
C ALA A 106 -12.12 -4.61 -5.15
N ARG A 107 -12.31 -5.94 -5.14
CA ARG A 107 -13.59 -6.58 -4.89
C ARG A 107 -13.95 -6.66 -3.41
N TYR A 108 -12.94 -6.83 -2.54
CA TYR A 108 -13.15 -7.12 -1.12
C TYR A 108 -12.53 -6.03 -0.24
N ASP A 109 -11.23 -5.75 -0.36
CA ASP A 109 -10.54 -4.89 0.61
C ASP A 109 -11.03 -3.44 0.55
N VAL A 110 -11.11 -2.86 -0.65
CA VAL A 110 -11.55 -1.47 -0.83
C VAL A 110 -12.99 -1.27 -0.32
N PRO A 111 -14.01 -2.06 -0.75
CA PRO A 111 -15.35 -1.94 -0.19
C PRO A 111 -15.39 -2.11 1.32
N THR A 112 -14.71 -3.14 1.87
CA THR A 112 -14.67 -3.37 3.31
C THR A 112 -14.09 -2.18 4.07
N CYS A 113 -13.02 -1.55 3.57
CA CYS A 113 -12.46 -0.36 4.21
C CYS A 113 -13.43 0.83 4.15
N VAL A 114 -14.04 1.09 3.00
CA VAL A 114 -14.98 2.21 2.84
C VAL A 114 -16.21 2.02 3.72
N ASP A 115 -16.83 0.83 3.67
CA ASP A 115 -18.01 0.51 4.47
C ASP A 115 -17.70 0.57 5.97
N TYR A 116 -16.53 0.07 6.39
CA TYR A 116 -16.12 0.16 7.79
C TYR A 116 -16.02 1.62 8.24
N VAL A 117 -15.34 2.48 7.47
CA VAL A 117 -15.18 3.90 7.82
C VAL A 117 -16.53 4.62 7.83
N ILE A 118 -17.40 4.38 6.86
CA ILE A 118 -18.76 4.95 6.83
C ILE A 118 -19.56 4.54 8.06
N ASN A 119 -19.53 3.26 8.42
CA ASN A 119 -20.26 2.76 9.58
C ASN A 119 -19.65 3.24 10.90
N SER A 120 -18.33 3.40 10.99
CA SER A 120 -17.68 3.92 12.20
C SER A 120 -17.90 5.42 12.40
N THR A 121 -17.97 6.19 11.31
CA THR A 121 -18.08 7.66 11.37
C THR A 121 -19.52 8.17 11.21
N GLN A 122 -20.44 7.30 10.77
CA GLN A 122 -21.82 7.65 10.39
C GLN A 122 -21.91 8.71 9.28
N MET A 123 -20.84 8.87 8.49
CA MET A 123 -20.79 9.80 7.36
C MET A 123 -21.20 9.08 6.07
N PRO A 124 -22.02 9.69 5.20
CA PRO A 124 -22.53 9.03 4.00
C PRO A 124 -21.46 8.79 2.92
N GLN A 125 -20.37 9.58 2.96
CA GLN A 125 -19.31 9.55 1.97
C GLN A 125 -17.95 9.73 2.63
N VAL A 126 -16.92 9.20 1.98
CA VAL A 126 -15.51 9.33 2.36
C VAL A 126 -14.71 9.96 1.22
N GLY A 127 -13.61 10.63 1.53
CA GLY A 127 -12.57 10.94 0.54
C GLY A 127 -11.57 9.80 0.47
N TYR A 128 -11.02 9.53 -0.71
CA TYR A 128 -10.01 8.49 -0.90
C TYR A 128 -8.74 9.06 -1.51
N VAL A 129 -7.60 8.82 -0.87
CA VAL A 129 -6.27 9.19 -1.32
C VAL A 129 -5.48 7.90 -1.56
N GLY A 130 -5.21 7.60 -2.84
CA GLY A 130 -4.45 6.41 -3.22
C GLY A 130 -3.06 6.78 -3.72
N PHE A 131 -2.06 5.95 -3.40
CA PHE A 131 -0.75 6.00 -4.04
C PHE A 131 -0.47 4.73 -4.85
N SER A 132 -0.07 4.88 -6.12
CA SER A 132 0.36 3.77 -6.98
C SER A 132 -0.62 2.58 -7.03
N ASN A 133 -0.39 1.49 -6.28
CA ASN A 133 -1.33 0.37 -6.22
C ASN A 133 -2.66 0.74 -5.57
N GLY A 134 -2.64 1.63 -4.56
CA GLY A 134 -3.84 2.17 -3.94
C GLY A 134 -4.74 2.89 -4.95
N THR A 135 -4.18 3.56 -5.96
CA THR A 135 -5.01 4.14 -7.02
C THR A 135 -5.61 3.07 -7.91
N ALA A 136 -4.80 2.07 -8.28
CA ALA A 136 -5.19 1.04 -9.25
C ALA A 136 -6.34 0.19 -8.71
N GLN A 137 -6.27 -0.23 -7.44
CA GLN A 137 -7.35 -0.99 -6.81
C GLN A 137 -8.63 -0.16 -6.69
N MET A 138 -8.52 1.15 -6.45
CA MET A 138 -9.68 2.05 -6.40
C MET A 138 -10.33 2.21 -7.78
N PHE A 139 -9.55 2.42 -8.85
CA PHE A 139 -10.10 2.43 -10.21
C PHE A 139 -10.85 1.14 -10.54
N ALA A 140 -10.26 -0.01 -10.21
CA ALA A 140 -10.91 -1.31 -10.41
C ALA A 140 -12.19 -1.44 -9.57
N ALA A 141 -12.17 -1.01 -8.30
CA ALA A 141 -13.33 -1.08 -7.41
C ALA A 141 -14.49 -0.21 -7.90
N LEU A 142 -14.23 1.05 -8.28
CA LEU A 142 -15.24 1.98 -8.81
C LEU A 142 -15.83 1.49 -10.15
N SER A 143 -15.02 0.80 -10.96
CA SER A 143 -15.47 0.25 -12.24
C SER A 143 -16.33 -1.01 -12.10
N SER A 144 -16.16 -1.77 -11.02
CA SER A 144 -16.80 -3.09 -10.83
C SER A 144 -17.91 -3.09 -9.79
N THR A 145 -17.88 -2.16 -8.82
CA THR A 145 -18.85 -2.05 -7.72
C THR A 145 -19.54 -0.69 -7.77
N HIS A 146 -20.57 -0.53 -8.59
CA HIS A 146 -21.21 0.77 -8.81
C HIS A 146 -21.76 1.45 -7.54
N LYS A 147 -22.24 0.67 -6.57
CA LYS A 147 -22.71 1.20 -5.27
C LYS A 147 -21.62 1.91 -4.48
N LEU A 148 -20.35 1.53 -4.68
CA LEU A 148 -19.23 2.19 -4.03
C LEU A 148 -19.12 3.65 -4.45
N ASN A 149 -19.52 3.98 -5.69
CA ASN A 149 -19.39 5.34 -6.23
C ASN A 149 -20.21 6.36 -5.43
N ASP A 150 -21.36 5.96 -4.90
CA ASP A 150 -22.24 6.83 -4.10
C ASP A 150 -21.59 7.20 -2.75
N HIS A 151 -20.64 6.39 -2.29
CA HIS A 151 -19.94 6.52 -1.02
C HIS A 151 -18.60 7.27 -1.13
N ILE A 152 -18.18 7.68 -2.33
CA ILE A 152 -16.92 8.38 -2.55
C ILE A 152 -17.19 9.83 -2.93
N SER A 153 -16.81 10.74 -2.04
CA SER A 153 -16.93 12.19 -2.27
C SER A 153 -15.86 12.72 -3.24
N VAL A 154 -14.62 12.21 -3.11
CA VAL A 154 -13.49 12.59 -3.94
C VAL A 154 -12.47 11.45 -3.98
N PHE A 155 -11.89 11.21 -5.16
CA PHE A 155 -10.77 10.29 -5.33
C PHE A 155 -9.53 11.07 -5.81
N ILE A 156 -8.51 11.11 -4.95
CA ILE A 156 -7.21 11.72 -5.22
C ILE A 156 -6.21 10.61 -5.57
N ALA A 157 -5.76 10.58 -6.82
CA ALA A 157 -4.85 9.55 -7.32
C ALA A 157 -3.42 10.08 -7.44
N ILE A 158 -2.51 9.64 -6.56
CA ILE A 158 -1.10 10.03 -6.55
C ILE A 158 -0.28 8.94 -7.27
N ALA A 159 0.48 9.35 -8.30
CA ALA A 159 1.24 8.45 -9.17
C ALA A 159 0.38 7.27 -9.70
N PRO A 160 -0.71 7.55 -10.44
CA PRO A 160 -1.72 6.55 -10.77
C PRO A 160 -1.18 5.41 -11.64
N ALA A 161 -1.46 4.17 -11.23
CA ALA A 161 -1.02 2.97 -11.94
C ALA A 161 -2.17 2.29 -12.70
N CYS A 162 -2.60 2.87 -13.84
CA CYS A 162 -3.74 2.35 -14.63
C CYS A 162 -3.32 1.42 -15.77
N LYS A 163 -2.19 1.69 -16.44
CA LYS A 163 -1.72 0.89 -17.57
C LYS A 163 -0.21 0.85 -17.62
N LEU A 164 0.38 -0.34 -17.75
CA LEU A 164 1.83 -0.52 -17.82
C LEU A 164 2.42 -0.22 -19.22
N LEU A 165 1.67 0.48 -20.09
CA LEU A 165 1.94 0.52 -21.53
C LEU A 165 3.05 1.47 -21.98
N THR A 166 3.64 2.26 -21.10
CA THR A 166 4.76 3.12 -21.50
C THR A 166 5.72 3.32 -20.34
N ILE A 167 6.44 2.25 -19.97
CA ILE A 167 7.77 2.46 -19.40
C ILE A 167 8.55 3.11 -20.56
N ASN A 168 8.62 4.43 -20.53
CA ASN A 168 9.33 5.23 -21.53
C ASN A 168 10.81 4.82 -21.42
N ASP A 169 11.23 3.87 -22.25
CA ASP A 169 12.62 3.42 -22.37
C ASP A 169 13.46 4.47 -23.10
N LYS A 170 13.26 5.76 -22.78
CA LYS A 170 14.04 6.87 -23.33
C LYS A 170 15.50 6.82 -22.89
N GLY A 171 15.90 5.83 -22.07
CA GLY A 171 17.26 5.64 -21.57
C GLY A 171 17.84 4.23 -21.72
N GLY A 172 17.15 3.25 -22.32
CA GLY A 172 17.72 1.93 -22.64
C GLY A 172 18.28 1.12 -21.45
N GLY A 173 17.82 1.37 -20.22
CA GLY A 173 18.45 0.86 -19.00
C GLY A 173 17.50 0.29 -17.93
N SER A 174 16.18 0.32 -18.16
CA SER A 174 15.20 -0.20 -17.19
C SER A 174 15.08 -1.72 -17.30
N LEU A 175 15.50 -2.44 -16.25
CA LEU A 175 15.30 -3.90 -16.14
C LEU A 175 13.84 -4.28 -15.85
N LEU A 176 12.96 -3.32 -15.57
CA LEU A 176 11.56 -3.60 -15.29
C LEU A 176 10.84 -4.15 -16.53
N TYR A 177 11.09 -3.61 -17.72
CA TYR A 177 10.48 -4.10 -18.95
C TYR A 177 10.83 -5.58 -19.22
N PRO A 178 12.10 -6.02 -19.21
CA PRO A 178 12.43 -7.44 -19.35
C PRO A 178 11.84 -8.29 -18.20
N LEU A 179 11.89 -7.86 -16.93
CA LEU A 179 11.30 -8.62 -15.81
C LEU A 179 9.78 -8.81 -15.94
N VAL A 180 9.08 -7.78 -16.40
CA VAL A 180 7.62 -7.78 -16.65
C VAL A 180 7.25 -8.55 -17.92
N THR A 181 8.18 -8.76 -18.86
CA THR A 181 7.93 -9.51 -20.10
C THR A 181 8.47 -10.95 -20.07
N THR A 182 9.31 -11.29 -19.08
CA THR A 182 9.94 -12.62 -18.95
C THR A 182 8.93 -13.75 -18.69
N ARG A 183 9.20 -14.99 -19.13
CA ARG A 183 8.27 -16.15 -18.97
C ARG A 183 7.70 -16.30 -17.55
N ARG A 184 6.40 -16.63 -17.46
CA ARG A 184 5.63 -16.76 -16.21
C ARG A 184 6.25 -17.74 -15.20
N SER A 185 6.82 -18.83 -15.71
CA SER A 185 7.53 -19.84 -14.91
C SER A 185 8.77 -19.25 -14.22
N PHE A 186 9.53 -18.41 -14.92
CA PHE A 186 10.74 -17.80 -14.40
C PHE A 186 10.45 -16.77 -13.30
N PHE A 187 9.41 -15.95 -13.43
CA PHE A 187 9.01 -15.03 -12.35
C PHE A 187 8.60 -15.77 -11.07
N THR A 188 7.88 -16.88 -11.24
CA THR A 188 7.48 -17.76 -10.12
C THR A 188 8.68 -18.47 -9.51
N TRP A 189 9.69 -18.78 -10.32
CA TRP A 189 10.94 -19.37 -9.84
C TRP A 189 11.74 -18.39 -8.98
N ILE A 190 11.80 -17.10 -9.37
CA ILE A 190 12.50 -16.06 -8.60
C ILE A 190 11.76 -15.70 -7.30
N PHE A 191 10.46 -15.37 -7.40
CA PHE A 191 9.70 -14.81 -6.27
C PHE A 191 8.82 -15.82 -5.54
N GLY A 192 8.89 -17.10 -5.93
CA GLY A 192 8.03 -18.16 -5.38
C GLY A 192 6.55 -17.99 -5.73
N LYS A 193 5.69 -18.67 -4.96
CA LYS A 193 4.23 -18.66 -5.14
C LYS A 193 3.47 -17.98 -3.99
N ARG A 194 4.17 -17.60 -2.93
CA ARG A 194 3.61 -17.05 -1.69
C ARG A 194 3.78 -15.53 -1.66
N SER A 195 4.62 -15.03 -0.77
CA SER A 195 4.97 -13.61 -0.72
C SER A 195 6.08 -13.27 -1.72
N MET A 196 5.89 -12.19 -2.46
CA MET A 196 6.93 -11.61 -3.30
C MET A 196 8.03 -11.04 -2.40
N LEU A 197 9.30 -11.27 -2.74
CA LEU A 197 10.46 -10.73 -2.01
C LEU A 197 10.48 -11.08 -0.50
N SER A 198 10.04 -12.28 -0.10
CA SER A 198 10.02 -12.70 1.30
C SER A 198 11.35 -12.59 2.07
N THR A 199 12.49 -12.55 1.36
CA THR A 199 13.82 -12.38 1.96
C THR A 199 14.15 -10.94 2.36
N SER A 200 13.42 -9.94 1.86
CA SER A 200 13.57 -8.52 2.24
C SER A 200 13.47 -8.27 3.75
N ASP A 201 12.59 -9.01 4.45
CA ASP A 201 12.47 -8.94 5.90
C ASP A 201 13.75 -9.40 6.61
N VAL A 202 14.51 -10.31 6.00
CA VAL A 202 15.82 -10.76 6.48
C VAL A 202 16.87 -9.69 6.20
N TRP A 203 16.96 -9.19 4.97
CA TRP A 203 17.93 -8.17 4.59
C TRP A 203 17.83 -6.91 5.46
N ARG A 204 16.61 -6.48 5.80
CA ARG A 204 16.38 -5.34 6.70
C ARG A 204 16.91 -5.53 8.12
N ARG A 205 16.98 -6.77 8.61
CA ARG A 205 17.47 -7.07 9.96
C ARG A 205 19.00 -7.12 10.02
N TYR A 206 19.66 -7.48 8.92
CA TYR A 206 21.09 -7.75 8.90
C TYR A 206 21.92 -6.68 8.17
N LEU A 207 21.34 -5.96 7.21
CA LEU A 207 22.03 -4.86 6.56
C LEU A 207 22.07 -3.65 7.50
N ASN A 208 23.23 -2.99 7.55
CA ASN A 208 23.29 -1.66 8.15
C ASN A 208 22.46 -0.67 7.30
N VAL A 209 22.13 0.47 7.91
CA VAL A 209 21.25 1.47 7.30
C VAL A 209 21.80 2.00 5.97
N ASP A 210 23.12 2.25 5.89
CA ASP A 210 23.75 2.78 4.69
C ASP A 210 23.71 1.79 3.52
N MET A 211 23.96 0.50 3.80
CA MET A 211 23.86 -0.57 2.80
C MET A 211 22.42 -0.75 2.33
N LEU A 212 21.44 -0.65 3.23
CA LEU A 212 20.02 -0.70 2.86
C LEU A 212 19.64 0.45 1.92
N VAL A 213 20.09 1.67 2.24
CA VAL A 213 19.87 2.86 1.40
C VAL A 213 20.50 2.67 0.02
N GLN A 214 21.76 2.26 -0.05
CA GLN A 214 22.44 2.02 -1.32
C GLN A 214 21.77 0.91 -2.14
N ALA A 215 21.35 -0.19 -1.50
CA ALA A 215 20.68 -1.28 -2.17
C ALA A 215 19.33 -0.86 -2.77
N ILE A 216 18.56 -0.04 -2.05
CA ILE A 216 17.27 0.48 -2.52
C ILE A 216 17.48 1.51 -3.63
N ASP A 217 18.38 2.49 -3.47
CA ASP A 217 18.69 3.49 -4.50
C ASP A 217 19.16 2.82 -5.80
N LEU A 218 20.06 1.83 -5.69
CA LEU A 218 20.52 1.05 -6.83
C LEU A 218 19.38 0.27 -7.49
N SER A 219 18.48 -0.33 -6.70
CA SER A 219 17.30 -1.03 -7.22
C SER A 219 16.34 -0.08 -7.93
N LEU A 220 16.14 1.14 -7.42
CA LEU A 220 15.28 2.15 -8.04
C LEU A 220 15.84 2.62 -9.38
N VAL A 221 17.15 2.81 -9.47
CA VAL A 221 17.82 3.16 -10.73
C VAL A 221 17.75 1.99 -11.72
N MET A 222 18.10 0.77 -11.31
CA MET A 222 18.11 -0.39 -12.20
C MET A 222 16.71 -0.80 -12.70
N LEU A 223 15.71 -0.78 -11.82
CA LEU A 223 14.35 -1.18 -12.19
C LEU A 223 13.62 -0.06 -12.91
N PHE A 224 13.62 1.15 -12.35
CA PHE A 224 12.73 2.22 -12.80
C PHE A 224 13.45 3.40 -13.47
N GLY A 225 14.78 3.45 -13.42
CA GLY A 225 15.55 4.64 -13.82
C GLY A 225 15.29 5.83 -12.90
N TRP A 226 14.83 5.60 -11.66
CA TRP A 226 14.45 6.65 -10.73
C TRP A 226 15.64 7.10 -9.87
N HIS A 227 15.80 8.41 -9.76
CA HIS A 227 16.79 9.03 -8.88
C HIS A 227 16.08 9.74 -7.72
N THR A 228 16.65 9.61 -6.54
CA THR A 228 16.07 10.12 -5.28
C THR A 228 16.66 11.47 -4.87
N ASN A 229 16.95 12.32 -5.86
CA ASN A 229 17.58 13.64 -5.67
C ASN A 229 16.71 14.61 -4.85
N ASN A 230 15.40 14.40 -4.85
CA ASN A 230 14.43 15.21 -4.09
C ASN A 230 14.20 14.67 -2.66
N CYS A 231 14.86 13.59 -2.26
CA CYS A 231 14.78 13.04 -0.91
C CYS A 231 16.03 13.46 -0.12
N ALA A 232 15.82 14.18 0.97
CA ALA A 232 16.93 14.63 1.80
C ALA A 232 17.70 13.42 2.40
N PRO A 233 19.04 13.48 2.51
CA PRO A 233 19.85 12.33 2.93
C PRO A 233 19.48 11.78 4.32
N ASP A 234 19.04 12.64 5.23
CA ASP A 234 18.56 12.29 6.57
C ASP A 234 17.21 11.54 6.56
N VAL A 235 16.39 11.77 5.54
CA VAL A 235 15.04 11.22 5.41
C VAL A 235 15.04 9.83 4.78
N LYS A 236 15.99 9.56 3.87
CA LYS A 236 16.09 8.28 3.16
C LYS A 236 16.16 7.06 4.11
N PRO A 237 17.06 7.02 5.12
CA PRO A 237 17.09 5.95 6.11
C PRO A 237 15.73 5.65 6.76
N LEU A 238 15.06 6.72 7.21
CA LEU A 238 13.77 6.64 7.91
C LEU A 238 12.68 6.11 6.97
N PHE A 239 12.59 6.67 5.76
CA PHE A 239 11.59 6.25 4.80
C PHE A 239 11.78 4.78 4.37
N TYR A 240 13.01 4.38 4.08
CA TYR A 240 13.32 3.04 3.58
C TYR A 240 13.13 1.93 4.61
N SER A 241 13.29 2.21 5.91
CA SER A 241 12.95 1.24 6.96
C SER A 241 11.45 0.93 7.00
N HIS A 242 10.61 1.88 6.57
CA HIS A 242 9.14 1.77 6.59
C HIS A 242 8.52 1.42 5.23
N LEU A 243 9.31 1.49 4.14
CA LEU A 243 8.79 1.36 2.78
C LEU A 243 8.18 -0.01 2.44
N TYR A 244 8.94 -1.07 2.69
CA TYR A 244 8.59 -2.42 2.28
C TYR A 244 7.64 -3.12 3.27
N SER A 245 6.68 -3.84 2.70
CA SER A 245 5.82 -4.79 3.39
C SER A 245 5.44 -5.91 2.41
N THR A 246 5.07 -7.08 2.94
CA THR A 246 4.77 -8.24 2.10
C THR A 246 3.52 -8.08 1.25
N VAL A 247 3.53 -8.69 0.07
CA VAL A 247 2.40 -8.82 -0.84
C VAL A 247 2.47 -10.17 -1.56
N SER A 248 1.35 -10.66 -2.09
CA SER A 248 1.34 -11.90 -2.87
C SER A 248 2.16 -11.78 -4.16
N THR A 249 2.85 -12.86 -4.52
CA THR A 249 3.52 -12.96 -5.83
C THR A 249 2.50 -12.93 -6.97
N LYS A 250 1.25 -13.37 -6.74
CA LYS A 250 0.16 -13.28 -7.71
C LYS A 250 -0.20 -11.83 -8.04
N SER A 251 -0.18 -10.90 -7.08
CA SER A 251 -0.37 -9.46 -7.34
C SER A 251 0.68 -8.90 -8.31
N GLY A 252 1.93 -9.31 -8.15
CA GLY A 252 3.01 -8.96 -9.08
C GLY A 252 2.79 -9.54 -10.48
N LYS A 253 2.28 -10.78 -10.60
CA LYS A 253 1.98 -11.43 -11.88
C LYS A 253 0.81 -10.78 -12.61
N HIS A 254 -0.31 -10.56 -11.93
CA HIS A 254 -1.54 -10.02 -12.53
C HIS A 254 -1.28 -8.66 -13.21
N ARG A 255 -0.48 -7.79 -12.58
CA ARG A 255 -0.09 -6.48 -13.16
C ARG A 255 0.61 -6.57 -14.51
N ARG A 256 1.22 -7.72 -14.83
CA ARG A 256 1.87 -7.99 -16.12
C ARG A 256 0.88 -8.35 -17.22
N GLU A 257 -0.33 -8.75 -16.85
CA GLU A 257 -1.38 -9.23 -17.76
C GLU A 257 -2.29 -8.08 -18.23
N ILE A 258 -2.27 -6.93 -17.54
CA ILE A 258 -2.98 -5.70 -17.92
C ILE A 258 -2.28 -5.07 -19.14
N ARG A 259 -2.70 -5.47 -20.35
CA ARG A 259 -2.22 -4.96 -21.65
C ARG A 259 -3.05 -3.80 -22.19
#